data_AF-A0A924UT23-F1
#
_entry.id   AF-A0A924UT23-F1
#
_cell.length_a   1.000
_cell.length_b   1.000
_cell.length_c   1.000
_cell.angle_alpha   90.00
_cell.angle_beta   90.00
_cell.angle_gamma   90.00
#
_symmetry.space_group_name_H-M   'P 1'
#
loop_
_entity.id
_entity.type
_entity.pdbx_description
1 polymer ?
#
loop_
_entity_poly.entity_id
_entity_poly.type
_entity_poly.pdbx_seq_one_letter_code
_entity_poly.pdbx_strand_id
1 'polypeptide(L)'
;MKNYFIKILACLGLVVFSGVFAFAQQDKSQNKTSANTSGLKQDLPKPYATKSADNSPKVTGWVDGKMPVAPEGFKVNKFADGFQNPRWIYVGPNGDLFVSESSTAPTSANRITILRDKDKDGKYEVREIFLANQNKPFGMLVLGDYFYVANTDALMRYPYKAGQNNITETGKKILDLPAGGYNNHWTRNIIASPDGKKILVSVGSGSNNGENGMDKEVRRANILEINPDGTGEKIYAAGLRNPVGMDFYPGSNTLWTAVNERDELGDNLVPDYITSLKRDGFYGWPYAYIGSNEDPRMKGKAPELVKKTIVPDVLLGSHTASLGLTFYKQNSFPEKYRNGAFVGQHGSWNRSELSGYKVVFVPFKDGMPEGKTEDFLTGFINEADKSKVFGRPVCVTVINDGSLLVTDDSSNTIWQVTAQK
;
A
#
# COMPACT_ATOMS: atom_id res chain seq x y z
N MET A 1 -15.74 -1.83 84.16
CA MET A 1 -14.82 -2.15 85.27
C MET A 1 -13.49 -2.58 84.68
N LYS A 2 -12.40 -1.89 85.06
CA LYS A 2 -10.97 -2.29 85.10
C LYS A 2 -10.35 -2.89 83.81
N ASN A 3 -9.46 -2.20 83.10
CA ASN A 3 -8.06 -1.85 83.39
C ASN A 3 -7.01 -2.88 82.89
N TYR A 4 -5.96 -2.31 82.29
CA TYR A 4 -4.55 -2.69 82.22
C TYR A 4 -3.94 -3.35 80.95
N PHE A 5 -3.04 -2.54 80.41
CA PHE A 5 -1.91 -2.69 79.49
C PHE A 5 -0.76 -3.61 79.99
N ILE A 6 0.06 -4.07 79.03
CA ILE A 6 1.56 -4.11 78.96
C ILE A 6 2.34 -5.46 78.97
N LYS A 7 3.33 -5.50 78.04
CA LYS A 7 4.59 -6.32 77.85
C LYS A 7 4.45 -7.67 77.12
N ILE A 8 4.90 -7.83 75.85
CA ILE A 8 6.26 -7.86 75.25
C ILE A 8 7.16 -9.00 75.77
N LEU A 9 7.42 -10.00 74.91
CA LEU A 9 8.76 -10.58 74.69
C LEU A 9 8.83 -11.29 73.33
N ALA A 10 9.94 -11.08 72.62
CA ALA A 10 10.25 -11.61 71.29
C ALA A 10 10.86 -13.02 71.38
N CYS A 11 10.58 -13.88 70.39
CA CYS A 11 11.37 -15.07 70.10
C CYS A 11 11.41 -15.35 68.58
N LEU A 12 12.62 -15.56 68.08
CA LEU A 12 12.95 -16.08 66.76
C LEU A 12 12.30 -17.45 66.52
N GLY A 13 11.92 -17.72 65.27
CA GLY A 13 11.64 -19.06 64.80
C GLY A 13 11.38 -19.08 63.30
N LEU A 14 12.33 -19.63 62.53
CA LEU A 14 12.18 -19.94 61.11
C LEU A 14 10.86 -20.67 60.82
N VAL A 15 10.11 -20.20 59.83
CA VAL A 15 9.03 -20.98 59.19
C VAL A 15 9.35 -21.12 57.71
N VAL A 16 9.56 -22.36 57.30
CA VAL A 16 9.56 -22.81 55.91
C VAL A 16 8.12 -22.65 55.40
N PHE A 17 7.90 -21.75 54.44
CA PHE A 17 6.63 -21.69 53.71
C PHE A 17 6.83 -22.23 52.30
N SER A 18 6.28 -23.43 52.08
CA SER A 18 6.03 -24.02 50.78
C SER A 18 5.19 -23.07 49.93
N GLY A 19 5.73 -22.65 48.80
CA GLY A 19 5.05 -21.81 47.84
C GLY A 19 4.02 -22.58 47.02
N VAL A 20 2.87 -21.96 46.79
CA VAL A 20 2.14 -22.00 45.51
C VAL A 20 1.50 -20.62 45.33
N PHE A 21 2.18 -19.74 44.60
CA PHE A 21 1.57 -18.56 44.00
C PHE A 21 0.88 -19.01 42.71
N ALA A 22 -0.45 -18.91 42.65
CA ALA A 22 -1.19 -19.01 41.40
C ALA A 22 -0.91 -17.75 40.57
N PHE A 23 0.07 -17.84 39.67
CA PHE A 23 0.25 -16.86 38.62
C PHE A 23 -0.80 -17.04 37.54
N ALA A 24 -1.41 -15.92 37.15
CA ALA A 24 -2.23 -15.77 35.98
C ALA A 24 -1.55 -16.39 34.75
N GLN A 25 -2.25 -17.30 34.07
CA GLN A 25 -1.90 -17.72 32.72
C GLN A 25 -2.11 -16.54 31.78
N GLN A 26 -1.00 -15.86 31.47
CA GLN A 26 -0.90 -14.98 30.32
C GLN A 26 -0.93 -15.84 29.05
N ASP A 27 -1.87 -15.51 28.15
CA ASP A 27 -2.03 -16.09 26.82
C ASP A 27 -0.68 -16.14 26.08
N LYS A 28 -0.17 -17.36 25.88
CA LYS A 28 0.86 -17.67 24.90
C LYS A 28 0.20 -18.11 23.60
N SER A 29 -0.52 -17.21 22.93
CA SER A 29 -0.79 -17.36 21.49
C SER A 29 0.23 -16.54 20.69
N GLN A 30 1.50 -16.90 20.78
CA GLN A 30 2.43 -16.52 19.72
C GLN A 30 2.13 -17.39 18.51
N ASN A 31 1.31 -16.85 17.61
CA ASN A 31 1.08 -17.38 16.28
C ASN A 31 2.42 -17.57 15.56
N LYS A 32 2.90 -18.82 15.53
CA LYS A 32 3.79 -19.30 14.47
C LYS A 32 2.96 -19.44 13.21
N THR A 33 2.63 -18.32 12.58
CA THR A 33 2.13 -18.29 11.21
C THR A 33 3.32 -18.13 10.27
N SER A 34 3.98 -19.24 9.95
CA SER A 34 4.79 -19.30 8.74
C SER A 34 3.82 -19.33 7.57
N ALA A 35 3.72 -18.22 6.83
CA ALA A 35 3.15 -18.24 5.49
C ALA A 35 3.76 -19.42 4.71
N ASN A 36 2.97 -20.04 3.84
CA ASN A 36 3.42 -21.17 3.05
C ASN A 36 4.42 -20.68 1.99
N THR A 37 5.68 -20.45 2.38
CA THR A 37 6.76 -19.96 1.50
C THR A 37 7.21 -21.01 0.48
N SER A 38 6.56 -22.17 0.44
CA SER A 38 6.90 -23.30 -0.44
C SER A 38 6.79 -22.96 -1.94
N GLY A 39 6.04 -21.91 -2.30
CA GLY A 39 5.98 -21.37 -3.67
C GLY A 39 7.00 -20.27 -4.01
N LEU A 40 7.74 -19.75 -3.03
CA LEU A 40 8.65 -18.59 -3.19
C LEU A 40 10.12 -18.97 -3.44
N LYS A 41 10.46 -20.26 -3.47
CA LYS A 41 11.69 -20.75 -4.12
C LYS A 41 11.52 -20.63 -5.65
N GLN A 42 11.28 -19.42 -6.15
CA GLN A 42 11.68 -19.12 -7.52
C GLN A 42 13.20 -19.12 -7.51
N ASP A 43 13.81 -19.88 -8.43
CA ASP A 43 15.21 -19.69 -8.78
C ASP A 43 15.33 -18.29 -9.40
N LEU A 44 15.53 -17.29 -8.54
CA LEU A 44 15.76 -15.92 -8.97
C LEU A 44 17.00 -15.93 -9.89
N PRO A 45 16.94 -15.29 -11.06
CA PRO A 45 18.11 -15.21 -11.91
C PRO A 45 19.22 -14.46 -11.17
N LYS A 46 20.47 -14.76 -11.54
CA LYS A 46 21.61 -14.02 -11.00
C LYS A 46 21.49 -12.54 -11.42
N PRO A 47 21.94 -11.59 -10.57
CA PRO A 47 22.08 -10.21 -10.98
C PRO A 47 22.83 -10.08 -12.31
N TYR A 48 22.30 -9.25 -13.20
CA TYR A 48 22.87 -8.99 -14.54
C TYR A 48 22.87 -10.19 -15.48
N ALA A 49 22.03 -11.20 -15.24
CA ALA A 49 21.83 -12.30 -16.19
C ALA A 49 21.36 -11.79 -17.57
N THR A 50 20.65 -10.66 -17.61
CA THR A 50 20.46 -9.84 -18.80
C THR A 50 20.87 -8.39 -18.52
N LYS A 51 21.07 -7.60 -19.58
CA LYS A 51 21.25 -6.15 -19.44
C LYS A 51 19.94 -5.52 -18.95
N SER A 52 20.04 -4.41 -18.21
CA SER A 52 18.89 -3.54 -18.01
C SER A 52 18.48 -2.88 -19.31
N ALA A 53 17.23 -2.45 -19.40
CA ALA A 53 16.69 -1.74 -20.55
C ALA A 53 16.02 -0.45 -20.10
N ASP A 54 15.96 0.55 -20.98
CA ASP A 54 15.08 1.71 -20.82
C ASP A 54 14.04 1.65 -21.96
N ASN A 55 12.82 1.31 -21.58
CA ASN A 55 11.72 1.00 -22.48
C ASN A 55 10.41 1.58 -21.96
N SER A 56 10.42 2.89 -21.71
CA SER A 56 9.20 3.63 -21.36
C SER A 56 8.19 3.55 -22.52
N PRO A 57 6.96 3.05 -22.31
CA PRO A 57 6.02 2.90 -23.42
C PRO A 57 5.51 4.25 -23.90
N LYS A 58 5.11 4.31 -25.17
CA LYS A 58 4.32 5.43 -25.67
C LYS A 58 2.87 5.25 -25.26
N VAL A 59 2.36 6.17 -24.43
CA VAL A 59 0.92 6.23 -24.11
C VAL A 59 0.17 6.82 -25.31
N THR A 60 -0.79 6.06 -25.85
CA THR A 60 -1.63 6.52 -26.97
C THR A 60 -3.07 6.82 -26.59
N GLY A 61 -3.48 6.49 -25.36
CA GLY A 61 -4.87 6.58 -24.93
C GLY A 61 -5.73 5.49 -25.56
N TRP A 62 -6.94 5.31 -25.03
CA TRP A 62 -7.93 4.37 -25.57
C TRP A 62 -8.57 4.94 -26.84
N VAL A 63 -8.67 4.13 -27.88
CA VAL A 63 -9.47 4.48 -29.08
C VAL A 63 -10.96 4.24 -28.78
N ASP A 64 -11.84 4.97 -29.46
CA ASP A 64 -13.29 4.90 -29.23
C ASP A 64 -13.80 3.45 -29.22
N GLY A 65 -14.55 3.11 -28.17
CA GLY A 65 -15.12 1.79 -27.95
C GLY A 65 -14.17 0.73 -27.38
N LYS A 66 -12.86 0.97 -27.31
CA LYS A 66 -11.93 0.07 -26.61
C LYS A 66 -11.89 0.36 -25.11
N MET A 67 -11.80 -0.70 -24.33
CA MET A 67 -11.74 -0.72 -22.88
C MET A 67 -10.81 -1.85 -22.42
N PRO A 68 -10.31 -1.84 -21.18
CA PRO A 68 -9.63 -3.00 -20.64
C PRO A 68 -10.58 -4.19 -20.54
N VAL A 69 -9.99 -5.38 -20.46
CA VAL A 69 -10.71 -6.66 -20.54
C VAL A 69 -10.68 -7.33 -19.17
N ALA A 70 -11.86 -7.60 -18.61
CA ALA A 70 -12.03 -8.41 -17.41
C ALA A 70 -12.31 -9.88 -17.77
N PRO A 71 -12.24 -10.83 -16.82
CA PRO A 71 -12.51 -12.23 -17.10
C PRO A 71 -13.98 -12.45 -17.44
N GLU A 72 -14.31 -13.62 -17.98
CA GLU A 72 -15.70 -14.02 -18.21
C GLU A 72 -16.56 -13.89 -16.94
N GLY A 73 -17.80 -13.45 -17.10
CA GLY A 73 -18.70 -13.14 -15.98
C GLY A 73 -18.48 -11.74 -15.37
N PHE A 74 -17.62 -10.91 -15.96
CA PHE A 74 -17.47 -9.50 -15.57
C PHE A 74 -17.75 -8.54 -16.72
N LYS A 75 -18.22 -7.35 -16.36
CA LYS A 75 -18.39 -6.22 -17.26
C LYS A 75 -17.48 -5.07 -16.84
N VAL A 76 -16.78 -4.50 -17.81
CA VAL A 76 -16.00 -3.27 -17.65
C VAL A 76 -16.79 -2.09 -18.20
N ASN A 77 -16.87 -1.01 -17.43
CA ASN A 77 -17.41 0.27 -17.86
C ASN A 77 -16.40 1.39 -17.60
N LYS A 78 -16.45 2.43 -18.42
CA LYS A 78 -15.83 3.72 -18.08
C LYS A 78 -16.68 4.37 -17.00
N PHE A 79 -16.13 4.49 -15.80
CA PHE A 79 -16.84 5.01 -14.62
C PHE A 79 -16.90 6.54 -14.63
N ALA A 80 -15.73 7.17 -14.82
CA ALA A 80 -15.58 8.61 -14.95
C ALA A 80 -14.28 8.91 -15.70
N ASP A 81 -14.22 10.01 -16.43
CA ASP A 81 -13.02 10.46 -17.17
C ASP A 81 -12.83 11.96 -17.04
N GLY A 82 -11.87 12.55 -17.77
CA GLY A 82 -11.62 14.00 -17.73
C GLY A 82 -10.88 14.46 -16.46
N PHE A 83 -10.22 13.54 -15.78
CA PHE A 83 -9.29 13.86 -14.71
C PHE A 83 -7.96 14.40 -15.28
N GLN A 84 -7.05 14.80 -14.41
CA GLN A 84 -5.67 15.17 -14.71
C GLN A 84 -4.74 14.30 -13.87
N ASN A 85 -4.34 13.16 -14.43
CA ASN A 85 -3.51 12.15 -13.79
C ASN A 85 -4.12 11.64 -12.47
N PRO A 86 -5.30 10.97 -12.50
CA PRO A 86 -5.94 10.41 -11.31
C PRO A 86 -5.07 9.29 -10.74
N ARG A 87 -4.58 9.46 -9.51
CA ARG A 87 -3.66 8.53 -8.86
C ARG A 87 -4.37 7.59 -7.91
N TRP A 88 -4.94 8.12 -6.83
CA TRP A 88 -5.52 7.36 -5.73
C TRP A 88 -6.99 7.69 -5.52
N ILE A 89 -7.80 6.67 -5.22
CA ILE A 89 -9.19 6.83 -4.78
C ILE A 89 -9.25 6.45 -3.31
N TYR A 90 -9.85 7.33 -2.50
CA TYR A 90 -10.25 7.02 -1.14
C TYR A 90 -11.77 7.02 -1.05
N VAL A 91 -12.32 5.90 -0.56
CA VAL A 91 -13.76 5.77 -0.28
C VAL A 91 -13.99 6.25 1.15
N GLY A 92 -14.65 7.40 1.30
CA GLY A 92 -15.01 7.96 2.60
C GLY A 92 -16.04 7.10 3.34
N PRO A 93 -16.14 7.21 4.68
CA PRO A 93 -17.12 6.44 5.47
C PRO A 93 -18.58 6.67 5.06
N ASN A 94 -18.88 7.82 4.44
CA ASN A 94 -20.19 8.18 3.92
C ASN A 94 -20.42 7.72 2.47
N GLY A 95 -19.47 7.04 1.84
CA GLY A 95 -19.53 6.57 0.45
C GLY A 95 -19.00 7.57 -0.59
N ASP A 96 -18.57 8.76 -0.18
CA ASP A 96 -17.93 9.71 -1.10
C ASP A 96 -16.63 9.13 -1.67
N LEU A 97 -16.38 9.40 -2.95
CA LEU A 97 -15.11 9.06 -3.58
C LEU A 97 -14.25 10.30 -3.69
N PHE A 98 -13.09 10.27 -3.06
CA PHE A 98 -12.08 11.32 -3.19
C PHE A 98 -10.99 10.82 -4.13
N VAL A 99 -10.72 11.57 -5.19
CA VAL A 99 -9.76 11.22 -6.23
C VAL A 99 -8.60 12.20 -6.20
N SER A 100 -7.39 11.73 -5.90
CA SER A 100 -6.20 12.57 -5.94
C SER A 100 -5.72 12.74 -7.39
N GLU A 101 -5.59 13.96 -7.86
CA GLU A 101 -5.08 14.30 -9.19
C GLU A 101 -3.69 14.91 -9.06
N SER A 102 -2.66 14.13 -9.40
CA SER A 102 -1.27 14.48 -9.17
C SER A 102 -0.32 13.74 -10.10
N SER A 103 0.81 14.38 -10.45
CA SER A 103 1.72 13.83 -11.47
C SER A 103 3.20 13.87 -11.09
N THR A 104 3.96 12.94 -11.64
CA THR A 104 5.44 13.00 -11.71
C THR A 104 5.93 14.13 -12.62
N ALA A 105 5.09 14.61 -13.54
CA ALA A 105 5.44 15.69 -14.46
C ALA A 105 5.75 17.01 -13.73
N PRO A 106 6.46 17.95 -14.39
CA PRO A 106 6.76 19.26 -13.81
C PRO A 106 5.50 20.03 -13.39
N THR A 107 4.42 19.88 -14.16
CA THR A 107 3.10 20.42 -13.84
C THR A 107 2.19 19.30 -13.32
N SER A 108 1.43 19.59 -12.28
CA SER A 108 0.55 18.64 -11.59
C SER A 108 -0.74 19.37 -11.21
N ALA A 109 -1.88 18.70 -11.35
CA ALA A 109 -3.19 19.28 -11.02
C ALA A 109 -3.30 19.64 -9.54
N ASN A 110 -2.60 18.89 -8.67
CA ASN A 110 -2.38 19.25 -7.28
C ASN A 110 -3.70 19.48 -6.50
N ARG A 111 -4.66 18.58 -6.73
CA ARG A 111 -6.01 18.69 -6.16
C ARG A 111 -6.60 17.33 -5.82
N ILE A 112 -7.68 17.38 -5.06
CA ILE A 112 -8.57 16.26 -4.78
C ILE A 112 -9.93 16.61 -5.36
N THR A 113 -10.48 15.74 -6.19
CA THR A 113 -11.84 15.83 -6.73
C THR A 113 -12.75 14.89 -5.96
N ILE A 114 -13.93 15.37 -5.54
CA ILE A 114 -14.97 14.53 -4.95
C ILE A 114 -15.93 14.05 -6.03
N LEU A 115 -16.32 12.78 -5.96
CA LEU A 115 -17.48 12.24 -6.64
C LEU A 115 -18.48 11.77 -5.58
N ARG A 116 -19.73 12.22 -5.68
CA ARG A 116 -20.84 11.69 -4.85
C ARG A 116 -22.04 11.34 -5.72
N ASP A 117 -22.50 10.11 -5.53
CA ASP A 117 -23.76 9.56 -6.03
C ASP A 117 -24.82 9.76 -4.93
N LYS A 118 -25.72 10.74 -5.13
CA LYS A 118 -26.68 11.19 -4.12
C LYS A 118 -27.87 10.25 -4.01
N ASP A 119 -28.32 9.67 -5.12
CA ASP A 119 -29.50 8.81 -5.18
C ASP A 119 -29.17 7.32 -5.24
N LYS A 120 -27.87 6.99 -5.31
CA LYS A 120 -27.32 5.63 -5.35
C LYS A 120 -27.73 4.88 -6.62
N ASP A 121 -27.95 5.58 -7.72
CA ASP A 121 -28.28 4.99 -9.03
C ASP A 121 -27.04 4.53 -9.82
N GLY A 122 -25.84 4.79 -9.30
CA GLY A 122 -24.56 4.50 -9.93
C GLY A 122 -24.00 5.64 -10.78
N LYS A 123 -24.68 6.79 -10.87
CA LYS A 123 -24.21 8.03 -11.48
C LYS A 123 -23.85 9.04 -10.39
N TYR A 124 -22.93 9.94 -10.71
CA TYR A 124 -22.39 10.87 -9.73
C TYR A 124 -22.88 12.29 -10.06
N GLU A 125 -23.81 12.81 -9.26
CA GLU A 125 -24.36 14.16 -9.43
C GLU A 125 -23.40 15.24 -8.94
N VAL A 126 -22.51 14.89 -8.01
CA VAL A 126 -21.47 15.81 -7.52
C VAL A 126 -20.15 15.43 -8.14
N ARG A 127 -19.54 16.40 -8.82
CA ARG A 127 -18.15 16.36 -9.25
C ARG A 127 -17.54 17.74 -9.07
N GLU A 128 -16.80 17.92 -7.99
CA GLU A 128 -16.24 19.22 -7.60
C GLU A 128 -14.79 19.08 -7.16
N ILE A 129 -14.03 20.18 -7.23
CA ILE A 129 -12.72 20.25 -6.58
C ILE A 129 -12.98 20.31 -5.08
N PHE A 130 -12.73 19.20 -4.40
CA PHE A 130 -12.90 19.08 -2.95
C PHE A 130 -11.83 19.86 -2.20
N LEU A 131 -10.58 19.77 -2.67
CA LEU A 131 -9.45 20.49 -2.07
C LEU A 131 -8.40 20.79 -3.14
N ALA A 132 -8.03 22.07 -3.28
CA ALA A 132 -7.08 22.55 -4.27
C ALA A 132 -5.69 22.84 -3.67
N ASN A 133 -4.72 23.19 -4.52
CA ASN A 133 -3.41 23.74 -4.15
C ASN A 133 -2.59 22.85 -3.20
N GLN A 134 -2.67 21.53 -3.39
CA GLN A 134 -1.92 20.55 -2.63
C GLN A 134 -0.53 20.30 -3.23
N ASN A 135 0.40 19.73 -2.46
CA ASN A 135 1.71 19.37 -2.99
C ASN A 135 1.77 17.89 -3.39
N LYS A 136 1.41 17.60 -4.64
CA LYS A 136 1.33 16.25 -5.23
C LYS A 136 0.63 15.27 -4.25
N PRO A 137 -0.67 15.49 -3.95
CA PRO A 137 -1.40 14.66 -2.99
C PRO A 137 -1.52 13.23 -3.51
N PHE A 138 -1.55 12.24 -2.61
CA PHE A 138 -1.78 10.84 -2.97
C PHE A 138 -2.74 10.16 -1.99
N GLY A 139 -2.27 9.74 -0.82
CA GLY A 139 -3.11 9.11 0.20
C GLY A 139 -4.06 10.11 0.87
N MET A 140 -5.28 9.65 1.17
CA MET A 140 -6.32 10.42 1.84
C MET A 140 -6.98 9.55 2.91
N LEU A 141 -7.49 10.18 3.96
CA LEU A 141 -8.16 9.49 5.06
C LEU A 141 -9.14 10.42 5.78
N VAL A 142 -10.34 9.95 6.09
CA VAL A 142 -11.24 10.57 7.07
C VAL A 142 -11.07 9.83 8.39
N LEU A 143 -10.84 10.57 9.48
CA LEU A 143 -10.75 10.01 10.83
C LEU A 143 -11.29 11.03 11.84
N GLY A 144 -12.42 10.69 12.48
CA GLY A 144 -13.18 11.64 13.29
C GLY A 144 -13.66 12.83 12.45
N ASP A 145 -13.52 14.03 13.00
CA ASP A 145 -13.92 15.30 12.35
C ASP A 145 -12.81 15.88 11.45
N TYR A 146 -11.91 15.04 10.94
CA TYR A 146 -10.76 15.47 10.16
C TYR A 146 -10.59 14.69 8.86
N PHE A 147 -10.20 15.42 7.82
CA PHE A 147 -9.71 14.89 6.56
C PHE A 147 -8.20 15.07 6.48
N TYR A 148 -7.49 14.00 6.16
CA TYR A 148 -6.03 13.94 6.10
C TYR A 148 -5.60 13.80 4.65
N VAL A 149 -4.53 14.51 4.28
CA VAL A 149 -3.94 14.44 2.94
C VAL A 149 -2.44 14.24 3.06
N ALA A 150 -1.97 13.15 2.48
CA ALA A 150 -0.56 12.85 2.38
C ALA A 150 0.01 13.51 1.12
N ASN A 151 0.59 14.69 1.32
CA ASN A 151 1.39 15.40 0.32
C ASN A 151 2.81 14.83 0.30
N THR A 152 3.58 15.12 -0.75
CA THR A 152 4.92 14.53 -0.90
C THR A 152 5.88 14.85 0.25
N ASP A 153 5.73 16.05 0.81
CA ASP A 153 6.59 16.66 1.83
C ASP A 153 5.95 16.74 3.22
N ALA A 154 4.67 16.38 3.35
CA ALA A 154 3.95 16.54 4.60
C ALA A 154 2.67 15.71 4.69
N LEU A 155 2.28 15.37 5.91
CA LEU A 155 0.90 15.00 6.21
C LEU A 155 0.14 16.24 6.69
N MET A 156 -0.92 16.56 5.96
CA MET A 156 -1.81 17.68 6.24
C MET A 156 -3.11 17.17 6.88
N ARG A 157 -3.70 17.98 7.76
CA ARG A 157 -4.98 17.71 8.42
C ARG A 157 -5.91 18.91 8.30
N TYR A 158 -7.15 18.66 7.91
CA TYR A 158 -8.18 19.67 7.68
C TYR A 158 -9.43 19.33 8.51
N PRO A 159 -10.12 20.32 9.10
CA PRO A 159 -11.46 20.11 9.62
C PRO A 159 -12.38 19.53 8.53
N TYR A 160 -13.21 18.56 8.90
CA TYR A 160 -14.08 17.86 7.97
C TYR A 160 -15.43 17.54 8.57
N LYS A 161 -16.49 17.88 7.84
CA LYS A 161 -17.85 17.41 8.10
C LYS A 161 -18.28 16.46 6.98
N ALA A 162 -18.80 15.30 7.37
CA ALA A 162 -19.37 14.34 6.42
C ALA A 162 -20.41 15.01 5.52
N GLY A 163 -20.30 14.77 4.21
CA GLY A 163 -21.21 15.34 3.21
C GLY A 163 -20.84 16.74 2.72
N GLN A 164 -19.78 17.40 3.21
CA GLN A 164 -19.33 18.66 2.62
C GLN A 164 -18.76 18.45 1.22
N ASN A 165 -18.92 19.43 0.32
CA ASN A 165 -18.50 19.33 -1.08
C ASN A 165 -17.09 19.86 -1.33
N ASN A 166 -16.58 20.72 -0.44
CA ASN A 166 -15.23 21.26 -0.51
C ASN A 166 -14.73 21.60 0.89
N ILE A 167 -13.40 21.75 1.00
CA ILE A 167 -12.68 22.28 2.16
C ILE A 167 -12.06 23.61 1.74
N THR A 168 -12.37 24.67 2.47
CA THR A 168 -11.78 26.01 2.27
C THR A 168 -10.90 26.43 3.45
N GLU A 169 -11.00 25.71 4.56
CA GLU A 169 -10.22 25.89 5.76
C GLU A 169 -8.74 25.66 5.50
N THR A 170 -7.90 26.46 6.15
CA THR A 170 -6.45 26.28 6.08
C THR A 170 -6.06 25.00 6.81
N GLY A 171 -5.39 24.10 6.09
CA GLY A 171 -4.89 22.85 6.65
C GLY A 171 -3.77 23.06 7.65
N LYS A 172 -3.75 22.22 8.69
CA LYS A 172 -2.62 22.12 9.62
C LYS A 172 -1.65 21.05 9.13
N LYS A 173 -0.38 21.41 8.92
CA LYS A 173 0.69 20.42 8.78
C LYS A 173 0.91 19.75 10.13
N ILE A 174 0.78 18.42 10.17
CA ILE A 174 0.95 17.63 11.40
C ILE A 174 2.22 16.80 11.39
N LEU A 175 2.81 16.55 10.22
CA LEU A 175 4.06 15.82 10.09
C LEU A 175 4.84 16.28 8.86
N ASP A 176 6.15 16.51 9.02
CA ASP A 176 7.08 16.68 7.90
C ASP A 176 7.52 15.32 7.37
N LEU A 177 7.43 15.13 6.06
CA LEU A 177 7.84 13.93 5.36
C LEU A 177 9.06 14.22 4.47
N PRO A 178 10.00 13.27 4.33
CA PRO A 178 11.17 13.50 3.50
C PRO A 178 10.73 13.63 2.03
N ALA A 179 11.02 14.78 1.41
CA ALA A 179 10.74 15.07 0.01
C ALA A 179 12.02 15.10 -0.85
N GLY A 180 11.87 15.02 -2.17
CA GLY A 180 12.99 14.98 -3.12
C GLY A 180 13.75 13.64 -3.16
N GLY A 181 14.89 13.63 -3.85
CA GLY A 181 15.70 12.43 -4.13
C GLY A 181 15.52 11.96 -5.58
N TYR A 182 15.61 10.65 -5.80
CA TYR A 182 15.16 9.95 -7.00
C TYR A 182 13.67 10.25 -7.16
N ASN A 183 13.35 11.31 -7.94
CA ASN A 183 12.06 12.00 -8.03
C ASN A 183 10.88 11.13 -8.53
N ASN A 184 11.04 9.80 -8.53
CA ASN A 184 10.01 8.82 -8.84
C ASN A 184 9.22 8.36 -7.60
N HIS A 185 9.79 8.41 -6.38
CA HIS A 185 9.12 7.93 -5.15
C HIS A 185 8.52 9.07 -4.30
N TRP A 186 7.78 9.97 -4.93
CA TRP A 186 7.15 11.12 -4.28
C TRP A 186 5.82 10.78 -3.58
N THR A 187 5.19 9.65 -3.91
CA THR A 187 3.88 9.27 -3.37
C THR A 187 3.95 8.99 -1.86
N ARG A 188 2.96 9.48 -1.11
CA ARG A 188 2.76 9.15 0.30
C ARG A 188 1.35 8.59 0.44
N ASN A 189 1.23 7.35 0.91
CA ASN A 189 -0.08 6.76 1.14
C ASN A 189 -0.37 6.69 2.64
N ILE A 190 -1.64 6.71 3.03
CA ILE A 190 -2.04 6.66 4.43
C ILE A 190 -3.23 5.74 4.65
N ILE A 191 -3.26 5.09 5.82
CA ILE A 191 -4.40 4.29 6.27
C ILE A 191 -4.50 4.38 7.80
N ALA A 192 -5.71 4.43 8.34
CA ALA A 192 -5.92 4.34 9.78
C ALA A 192 -5.73 2.89 10.26
N SER A 193 -5.19 2.70 11.46
CA SER A 193 -5.30 1.41 12.14
C SER A 193 -6.78 1.04 12.33
N PRO A 194 -7.13 -0.26 12.43
CA PRO A 194 -8.52 -0.69 12.56
C PRO A 194 -9.26 -0.08 13.77
N ASP A 195 -8.53 0.27 14.84
CA ASP A 195 -9.06 0.94 16.02
C ASP A 195 -9.08 2.48 15.93
N GLY A 196 -8.63 3.06 14.81
CA GLY A 196 -8.56 4.49 14.56
C GLY A 196 -7.54 5.26 15.41
N LYS A 197 -6.69 4.57 16.18
CA LYS A 197 -5.74 5.23 17.10
C LYS A 197 -4.43 5.62 16.46
N LYS A 198 -4.12 5.08 15.28
CA LYS A 198 -2.87 5.32 14.55
C LYS A 198 -3.16 5.64 13.09
N ILE A 199 -2.27 6.41 12.49
CA ILE A 199 -2.18 6.56 11.04
C ILE A 199 -0.86 5.94 10.60
N LEU A 200 -0.93 5.05 9.62
CA LEU A 200 0.22 4.43 9.00
C LEU A 200 0.54 5.20 7.72
N VAL A 201 1.78 5.62 7.53
CA VAL A 201 2.22 6.49 6.43
C VAL A 201 3.29 5.78 5.62
N SER A 202 3.03 5.59 4.33
CA SER A 202 3.98 4.97 3.42
C SER A 202 4.98 5.98 2.87
N VAL A 203 6.28 5.66 2.92
CA VAL A 203 7.37 6.51 2.43
C VAL A 203 8.38 5.71 1.63
N GLY A 204 8.47 5.99 0.33
CA GLY A 204 9.47 5.38 -0.56
C GLY A 204 10.89 5.92 -0.39
N SER A 205 11.87 5.19 -0.92
CA SER A 205 13.29 5.54 -0.95
C SER A 205 13.57 6.83 -1.71
N GLY A 206 14.68 7.49 -1.39
CA GLY A 206 15.20 8.66 -2.09
C GLY A 206 16.18 8.30 -3.21
N SER A 207 16.34 7.02 -3.52
CA SER A 207 17.31 6.49 -4.49
C SER A 207 16.86 5.11 -5.01
N ASN A 208 17.53 4.60 -6.05
CA ASN A 208 17.25 3.26 -6.53
C ASN A 208 17.67 2.18 -5.51
N ASN A 209 18.87 2.32 -4.95
CA ASN A 209 19.53 1.35 -4.09
C ASN A 209 20.48 1.98 -3.04
N GLY A 210 20.19 3.19 -2.57
CA GLY A 210 20.98 3.88 -1.55
C GLY A 210 22.24 4.56 -2.08
N GLU A 211 22.37 4.73 -3.40
CA GLU A 211 23.57 5.26 -4.06
C GLU A 211 23.91 6.71 -3.70
N ASN A 212 22.93 7.47 -3.19
CA ASN A 212 23.12 8.85 -2.72
C ASN A 212 23.54 8.95 -1.25
N GLY A 213 23.78 7.81 -0.58
CA GLY A 213 24.13 7.74 0.84
C GLY A 213 22.93 7.46 1.74
N MET A 214 23.12 6.63 2.76
CA MET A 214 22.06 6.22 3.68
C MET A 214 21.57 7.36 4.59
N ASP A 215 22.33 8.44 4.73
CA ASP A 215 21.89 9.66 5.41
C ASP A 215 20.73 10.35 4.67
N LYS A 216 20.61 10.14 3.34
CA LYS A 216 19.48 10.62 2.53
C LYS A 216 18.25 9.72 2.61
N GLU A 217 18.41 8.55 3.20
CA GLU A 217 17.37 7.51 3.32
C GLU A 217 16.74 7.44 4.72
N VAL A 218 17.08 8.39 5.59
CA VAL A 218 16.45 8.52 6.93
C VAL A 218 14.95 8.74 6.77
N ARG A 219 14.16 7.92 7.48
CA ARG A 219 12.68 7.91 7.41
C ARG A 219 12.16 7.62 6.00
N ARG A 220 12.93 6.93 5.16
CA ARG A 220 12.49 6.43 3.85
C ARG A 220 12.53 4.91 3.75
N ALA A 221 11.97 4.39 2.65
CA ALA A 221 11.85 2.97 2.37
C ALA A 221 11.18 2.19 3.52
N ASN A 222 10.08 2.73 4.04
CA ASN A 222 9.42 2.24 5.24
C ASN A 222 7.92 2.61 5.28
N ILE A 223 7.24 2.03 6.27
CA ILE A 223 5.97 2.52 6.78
C ILE A 223 6.24 3.18 8.14
N LEU A 224 5.79 4.42 8.31
CA LEU A 224 5.75 5.13 9.59
C LEU A 224 4.41 4.87 10.30
N GLU A 225 4.40 4.93 11.62
CA GLU A 225 3.20 4.92 12.46
C GLU A 225 3.20 6.20 13.31
N ILE A 226 2.08 6.93 13.31
CA ILE A 226 1.89 8.17 14.10
C ILE A 226 0.55 8.16 14.81
N ASN A 227 0.41 9.02 15.82
CA ASN A 227 -0.90 9.40 16.35
C ASN A 227 -1.64 10.33 15.35
N PRO A 228 -2.99 10.43 15.40
CA PRO A 228 -3.78 11.29 14.51
C PRO A 228 -3.47 12.80 14.59
N ASP A 229 -2.71 13.24 15.58
CA ASP A 229 -2.23 14.61 15.73
C ASP A 229 -0.81 14.85 15.19
N GLY A 230 -0.16 13.80 14.66
CA GLY A 230 1.22 13.84 14.16
C GLY A 230 2.28 13.40 15.17
N THR A 231 1.92 13.22 16.45
CA THR A 231 2.88 12.87 17.50
C THR A 231 3.18 11.36 17.52
N GLY A 232 4.20 10.96 18.30
CA GLY A 232 4.47 9.56 18.58
C GLY A 232 4.97 8.75 17.38
N GLU A 233 5.64 9.41 16.43
CA GLU A 233 6.20 8.77 15.24
C GLU A 233 7.14 7.61 15.58
N LYS A 234 6.94 6.50 14.89
CA LYS A 234 7.84 5.34 14.88
C LYS A 234 7.92 4.76 13.48
N ILE A 235 9.01 4.07 13.18
CA ILE A 235 9.08 3.19 12.01
C ILE A 235 8.31 1.91 12.35
N TYR A 236 7.24 1.63 11.62
CA TYR A 236 6.46 0.40 11.78
C TYR A 236 7.16 -0.80 11.12
N ALA A 237 7.65 -0.63 9.90
CA ALA A 237 8.42 -1.62 9.15
C ALA A 237 9.33 -0.92 8.14
N ALA A 238 10.52 -1.46 7.88
CA ALA A 238 11.55 -0.83 7.04
C ALA A 238 12.12 -1.79 5.98
N GLY A 239 12.99 -1.26 5.12
CA GLY A 239 13.61 -2.03 4.04
C GLY A 239 12.64 -2.36 2.91
N LEU A 240 11.61 -1.55 2.75
CA LEU A 240 10.60 -1.63 1.70
C LEU A 240 10.94 -0.51 0.70
N ARG A 241 11.55 -0.78 -0.46
CA ARG A 241 12.06 0.28 -1.36
C ARG A 241 11.02 1.36 -1.64
N ASN A 242 9.84 0.97 -2.12
CA ASN A 242 8.73 1.88 -2.34
C ASN A 242 7.40 1.19 -2.07
N PRO A 243 6.97 1.12 -0.78
CA PRO A 243 5.64 0.67 -0.42
C PRO A 243 4.63 1.72 -0.92
N VAL A 244 3.61 1.31 -1.66
CA VAL A 244 2.62 2.26 -2.23
C VAL A 244 1.22 1.94 -1.74
N GLY A 245 0.65 0.82 -2.18
CA GLY A 245 -0.68 0.39 -1.77
C GLY A 245 -0.63 -0.29 -0.42
N MET A 246 -1.60 0.02 0.44
CA MET A 246 -1.75 -0.57 1.76
C MET A 246 -3.22 -0.95 2.00
N ASP A 247 -3.47 -2.11 2.58
CA ASP A 247 -4.79 -2.50 3.09
C ASP A 247 -4.63 -3.50 4.24
N PHE A 248 -5.63 -3.57 5.12
CA PHE A 248 -5.71 -4.58 6.16
C PHE A 248 -6.44 -5.82 5.65
N TYR A 249 -5.87 -6.98 5.93
CA TYR A 249 -6.54 -8.25 5.62
C TYR A 249 -7.88 -8.33 6.38
N PRO A 250 -8.99 -8.72 5.72
CA PRO A 250 -10.32 -8.70 6.31
C PRO A 250 -10.39 -9.48 7.64
N GLY A 251 -11.03 -8.89 8.65
CA GLY A 251 -11.19 -9.52 9.97
C GLY A 251 -9.91 -9.60 10.82
N SER A 252 -8.84 -8.89 10.45
CA SER A 252 -7.58 -8.92 11.19
C SER A 252 -6.93 -7.53 11.31
N ASN A 253 -5.89 -7.45 12.13
CA ASN A 253 -5.01 -6.27 12.21
C ASN A 253 -3.73 -6.43 11.34
N THR A 254 -3.71 -7.41 10.43
CA THR A 254 -2.56 -7.67 9.57
C THR A 254 -2.55 -6.66 8.42
N LEU A 255 -1.65 -5.69 8.50
CA LEU A 255 -1.39 -4.74 7.41
C LEU A 255 -0.62 -5.44 6.28
N TRP A 256 -1.05 -5.22 5.04
CA TRP A 256 -0.35 -5.63 3.84
C TRP A 256 0.08 -4.42 3.04
N THR A 257 1.15 -4.56 2.26
CA THR A 257 1.61 -3.53 1.33
C THR A 257 2.04 -4.12 -0.01
N ALA A 258 1.84 -3.36 -1.09
CA ALA A 258 2.50 -3.58 -2.38
C ALA A 258 3.81 -2.77 -2.44
N VAL A 259 4.89 -3.37 -2.92
CA VAL A 259 6.23 -2.76 -2.96
C VAL A 259 6.81 -2.86 -4.37
N ASN A 260 7.34 -1.73 -4.86
CA ASN A 260 8.11 -1.70 -6.09
C ASN A 260 9.58 -1.94 -5.74
N GLU A 261 10.20 -2.94 -6.34
CA GLU A 261 11.58 -3.31 -6.09
C GLU A 261 12.58 -2.53 -6.95
N ARG A 262 13.88 -2.75 -6.73
CA ARG A 262 14.95 -2.00 -7.38
C ARG A 262 15.09 -2.26 -8.87
N ASP A 263 15.59 -1.24 -9.54
CA ASP A 263 15.89 -1.27 -10.97
C ASP A 263 17.35 -1.72 -11.20
N GLU A 264 17.66 -1.97 -12.47
CA GLU A 264 19.02 -2.16 -13.02
C GLU A 264 19.75 -3.47 -12.68
N LEU A 265 19.05 -4.51 -12.21
CA LEU A 265 19.63 -5.86 -12.03
C LEU A 265 19.31 -6.85 -13.17
N GLY A 266 18.65 -6.38 -14.23
CA GLY A 266 18.25 -7.16 -15.42
C GLY A 266 16.74 -7.26 -15.58
N ASP A 267 16.28 -7.90 -16.65
CA ASP A 267 14.85 -7.93 -17.03
C ASP A 267 13.96 -8.72 -16.06
N ASN A 268 14.54 -9.70 -15.39
CA ASN A 268 13.82 -10.67 -14.56
C ASN A 268 14.28 -10.63 -13.09
N LEU A 269 14.90 -9.51 -12.68
CA LEU A 269 15.31 -9.24 -11.32
C LEU A 269 15.25 -7.72 -11.04
N VAL A 270 14.67 -7.23 -9.95
CA VAL A 270 14.05 -7.95 -8.81
C VAL A 270 12.52 -7.93 -8.92
N PRO A 271 11.80 -9.01 -8.57
CA PRO A 271 10.34 -9.00 -8.56
C PRO A 271 9.75 -8.02 -7.54
N ASP A 272 8.74 -7.26 -7.96
CA ASP A 272 7.82 -6.58 -7.07
C ASP A 272 7.05 -7.61 -6.24
N TYR A 273 6.45 -7.17 -5.13
CA TYR A 273 5.72 -8.08 -4.25
C TYR A 273 4.58 -7.41 -3.48
N ILE A 274 3.67 -8.24 -2.97
CA ILE A 274 2.84 -7.90 -1.81
C ILE A 274 3.26 -8.75 -0.61
N THR A 275 3.20 -8.16 0.59
CA THR A 275 3.57 -8.87 1.82
C THR A 275 2.83 -8.33 3.03
N SER A 276 2.59 -9.21 3.99
CA SER A 276 2.17 -8.89 5.34
C SER A 276 3.29 -8.20 6.11
N LEU A 277 2.96 -7.11 6.80
CA LEU A 277 3.92 -6.31 7.54
C LEU A 277 4.02 -6.73 9.00
N LYS A 278 5.24 -7.07 9.43
CA LYS A 278 5.59 -7.30 10.82
C LYS A 278 6.10 -6.00 11.43
N ARG A 279 5.60 -5.67 12.63
CA ARG A 279 6.15 -4.56 13.42
C ARG A 279 7.66 -4.77 13.65
N ASP A 280 8.43 -3.72 13.45
CA ASP A 280 9.91 -3.70 13.50
C ASP A 280 10.60 -4.65 12.47
N GLY A 281 9.83 -5.09 11.47
CA GLY A 281 10.28 -5.93 10.38
C GLY A 281 11.20 -5.20 9.41
N PHE A 282 12.14 -5.94 8.82
CA PHE A 282 13.06 -5.44 7.79
C PHE A 282 12.97 -6.30 6.54
N TYR A 283 12.68 -5.68 5.38
CA TYR A 283 12.36 -6.37 4.13
C TYR A 283 13.49 -6.27 3.07
N GLY A 284 14.68 -5.88 3.51
CA GLY A 284 15.92 -6.09 2.77
C GLY A 284 16.52 -4.83 2.16
N TRP A 285 15.71 -3.92 1.62
CA TRP A 285 16.26 -2.75 0.93
C TRP A 285 17.10 -1.84 1.85
N PRO A 286 18.26 -1.31 1.41
CA PRO A 286 18.91 -1.51 0.12
C PRO A 286 19.91 -2.67 0.07
N TYR A 287 20.13 -3.37 1.19
CA TYR A 287 21.23 -4.35 1.34
C TYR A 287 20.94 -5.71 0.72
N ALA A 288 19.67 -6.12 0.70
CA ALA A 288 19.24 -7.41 0.20
C ALA A 288 17.90 -7.33 -0.55
N TYR A 289 17.56 -8.41 -1.24
CA TYR A 289 16.27 -8.60 -1.90
C TYR A 289 15.75 -10.03 -1.70
N ILE A 290 14.43 -10.17 -1.54
CA ILE A 290 13.70 -11.44 -1.45
C ILE A 290 14.40 -12.43 -0.49
N GLY A 291 14.53 -12.04 0.78
CA GLY A 291 15.34 -12.75 1.76
C GLY A 291 16.80 -12.28 1.77
N SER A 292 17.72 -13.16 2.14
CA SER A 292 19.12 -12.81 2.36
C SER A 292 19.96 -12.74 1.08
N ASN A 293 19.37 -12.53 -0.10
CA ASN A 293 20.14 -12.34 -1.33
C ASN A 293 20.74 -10.94 -1.28
N GLU A 294 22.05 -10.86 -1.04
CA GLU A 294 22.76 -9.60 -0.96
C GLU A 294 22.76 -8.87 -2.31
N ASP A 295 22.42 -7.58 -2.30
CA ASP A 295 22.51 -6.75 -3.50
C ASP A 295 24.00 -6.51 -3.83
N PRO A 296 24.46 -6.84 -5.06
CA PRO A 296 25.88 -6.74 -5.41
C PRO A 296 26.45 -5.32 -5.29
N ARG A 297 25.60 -4.29 -5.40
CA ARG A 297 26.00 -2.87 -5.25
C ARG A 297 26.20 -2.47 -3.79
N MET A 298 25.69 -3.28 -2.84
CA MET A 298 25.80 -3.08 -1.40
C MET A 298 26.61 -4.19 -0.71
N LYS A 299 27.37 -4.97 -1.48
CA LYS A 299 28.14 -6.11 -0.99
C LYS A 299 29.01 -5.77 0.23
N GLY A 300 28.93 -6.60 1.26
CA GLY A 300 29.63 -6.48 2.53
C GLY A 300 29.05 -5.42 3.47
N LYS A 301 28.04 -4.64 3.05
CA LYS A 301 27.45 -3.58 3.88
C LYS A 301 26.31 -4.16 4.70
N ALA A 302 26.31 -3.84 6.00
CA ALA A 302 25.27 -4.24 6.95
C ALA A 302 24.89 -5.73 6.90
N PRO A 303 25.85 -6.67 7.04
CA PRO A 303 25.60 -8.11 6.95
C PRO A 303 24.53 -8.61 7.93
N GLU A 304 24.38 -7.96 9.08
CA GLU A 304 23.35 -8.29 10.06
C GLU A 304 21.93 -7.93 9.57
N LEU A 305 21.78 -6.85 8.79
CA LEU A 305 20.50 -6.50 8.16
C LEU A 305 20.18 -7.44 7.00
N VAL A 306 21.18 -7.84 6.20
CA VAL A 306 21.01 -8.87 5.15
C VAL A 306 20.45 -10.16 5.78
N LYS A 307 21.04 -10.64 6.87
CA LYS A 307 20.57 -11.84 7.60
C LYS A 307 19.17 -11.68 8.20
N LYS A 308 18.80 -10.48 8.66
CA LYS A 308 17.47 -10.19 9.25
C LYS A 308 16.36 -10.07 8.19
N THR A 309 16.70 -10.00 6.91
CA THR A 309 15.72 -9.76 5.83
C THR A 309 14.59 -10.79 5.83
N ILE A 310 13.37 -10.27 5.91
CA ILE A 310 12.14 -11.06 5.78
C ILE A 310 11.87 -11.32 4.29
N VAL A 311 11.60 -12.57 3.95
CA VAL A 311 11.13 -12.94 2.60
C VAL A 311 9.69 -12.46 2.44
N PRO A 312 9.35 -11.72 1.38
CA PRO A 312 7.98 -11.27 1.13
C PRO A 312 7.05 -12.43 0.78
N ASP A 313 5.75 -12.27 1.02
CA ASP A 313 4.77 -13.37 0.92
C ASP A 313 4.35 -13.74 -0.52
N VAL A 314 4.30 -12.78 -1.45
CA VAL A 314 3.86 -13.02 -2.84
C VAL A 314 4.69 -12.19 -3.81
N LEU A 315 5.38 -12.85 -4.75
CA LEU A 315 6.09 -12.18 -5.85
C LEU A 315 5.11 -11.91 -7.01
N LEU A 316 5.20 -10.73 -7.60
CA LEU A 316 4.29 -10.24 -8.63
C LEU A 316 4.93 -10.10 -10.01
N GLY A 317 6.24 -10.35 -10.11
CA GLY A 317 7.04 -10.21 -11.32
C GLY A 317 7.95 -8.97 -11.28
N SER A 318 9.04 -9.00 -12.05
CA SER A 318 9.99 -7.88 -12.11
C SER A 318 9.42 -6.72 -12.91
N HIS A 319 9.68 -5.51 -12.41
CA HIS A 319 9.35 -4.24 -13.06
C HIS A 319 7.86 -4.02 -13.31
N THR A 320 6.96 -4.74 -12.63
CA THR A 320 5.50 -4.61 -12.87
C THR A 320 4.93 -3.28 -12.41
N ALA A 321 5.67 -2.56 -11.57
CA ALA A 321 5.26 -1.36 -10.87
C ALA A 321 3.94 -1.56 -10.11
N SER A 322 3.94 -2.49 -9.14
CA SER A 322 2.76 -2.78 -8.30
C SER A 322 2.45 -1.61 -7.35
N LEU A 323 1.42 -0.83 -7.67
CA LEU A 323 1.04 0.37 -6.91
C LEU A 323 -0.19 0.15 -6.03
N GLY A 324 -1.31 -0.28 -6.62
CA GLY A 324 -2.58 -0.44 -5.91
C GLY A 324 -2.67 -1.76 -5.14
N LEU A 325 -3.33 -1.77 -4.00
CA LEU A 325 -3.63 -2.97 -3.22
C LEU A 325 -4.98 -2.79 -2.51
N THR A 326 -5.90 -3.73 -2.70
CA THR A 326 -7.15 -3.79 -1.93
C THR A 326 -7.59 -5.24 -1.73
N PHE A 327 -8.10 -5.57 -0.55
CA PHE A 327 -8.77 -6.84 -0.31
C PHE A 327 -10.26 -6.75 -0.65
N TYR A 328 -10.78 -7.77 -1.32
CA TYR A 328 -12.20 -7.82 -1.65
C TYR A 328 -13.05 -8.26 -0.46
N LYS A 329 -13.71 -7.30 0.17
CA LYS A 329 -14.51 -7.48 1.40
C LYS A 329 -16.02 -7.62 1.13
N GLN A 330 -16.44 -7.45 -0.12
CA GLN A 330 -17.84 -7.44 -0.53
C GLN A 330 -18.28 -8.83 -1.02
N ASN A 331 -19.58 -8.97 -1.31
CA ASN A 331 -20.17 -10.25 -1.73
C ASN A 331 -20.64 -10.26 -3.20
N SER A 332 -20.49 -9.12 -3.91
CA SER A 332 -21.01 -8.94 -5.27
C SER A 332 -20.24 -9.73 -6.32
N PHE A 333 -18.92 -9.95 -6.14
CA PHE A 333 -18.12 -10.82 -7.01
C PHE A 333 -18.30 -12.29 -6.61
N PRO A 334 -18.03 -13.23 -7.55
CA PRO A 334 -18.00 -14.66 -7.26
C PRO A 334 -17.16 -15.02 -6.04
N GLU A 335 -17.54 -16.08 -5.34
CA GLU A 335 -16.95 -16.49 -4.06
C GLU A 335 -15.42 -16.61 -4.10
N LYS A 336 -14.86 -17.07 -5.24
CA LYS A 336 -13.41 -17.19 -5.43
C LYS A 336 -12.62 -15.89 -5.22
N TYR A 337 -13.26 -14.73 -5.36
CA TYR A 337 -12.61 -13.42 -5.19
C TYR A 337 -12.66 -12.92 -3.74
N ARG A 338 -13.53 -13.48 -2.90
CA ARG A 338 -13.77 -13.00 -1.53
C ARG A 338 -12.53 -13.19 -0.68
N ASN A 339 -12.19 -12.16 0.09
CA ASN A 339 -11.00 -12.06 0.94
C ASN A 339 -9.65 -12.16 0.20
N GLY A 340 -9.64 -12.28 -1.14
CA GLY A 340 -8.42 -12.18 -1.93
C GLY A 340 -8.02 -10.73 -2.21
N ALA A 341 -6.82 -10.54 -2.73
CA ALA A 341 -6.25 -9.22 -2.99
C ALA A 341 -6.28 -8.90 -4.49
N PHE A 342 -6.71 -7.68 -4.83
CA PHE A 342 -6.48 -7.10 -6.16
C PHE A 342 -5.27 -6.18 -6.09
N VAL A 343 -4.41 -6.25 -7.11
CA VAL A 343 -3.18 -5.45 -7.19
C VAL A 343 -3.09 -4.75 -8.53
N GLY A 344 -3.01 -3.42 -8.53
CA GLY A 344 -2.81 -2.60 -9.72
C GLY A 344 -1.34 -2.53 -10.12
N GLN A 345 -1.01 -2.96 -11.34
CA GLN A 345 0.34 -2.97 -11.89
C GLN A 345 0.49 -1.91 -12.99
N HIS A 346 1.14 -0.80 -12.65
CA HIS A 346 1.28 0.39 -13.51
C HIS A 346 2.14 0.15 -14.75
N GLY A 347 2.99 -0.86 -14.68
CA GLY A 347 3.77 -1.36 -15.80
C GLY A 347 5.20 -0.82 -15.90
N SER A 348 6.05 -1.65 -16.49
CA SER A 348 7.50 -1.49 -16.56
C SER A 348 7.96 -0.35 -17.45
N TRP A 349 9.03 0.32 -17.05
CA TRP A 349 9.92 1.09 -17.93
C TRP A 349 11.28 0.40 -18.06
N ASN A 350 11.80 -0.20 -16.98
CA ASN A 350 13.14 -0.79 -16.92
C ASN A 350 13.19 -2.27 -17.35
N ARG A 351 12.59 -2.62 -18.49
CA ARG A 351 12.53 -4.01 -18.99
C ARG A 351 12.43 -4.07 -20.51
N SER A 352 13.16 -5.00 -21.14
CA SER A 352 13.20 -5.16 -22.60
C SER A 352 11.82 -5.45 -23.22
N GLU A 353 11.02 -6.27 -22.55
CA GLU A 353 9.61 -6.50 -22.88
C GLU A 353 8.72 -5.94 -21.78
N LEU A 354 7.61 -5.29 -22.16
CA LEU A 354 6.68 -4.72 -21.19
C LEU A 354 6.14 -5.78 -20.23
N SER A 355 6.08 -5.43 -18.95
CA SER A 355 5.56 -6.25 -17.85
C SER A 355 4.61 -5.41 -17.00
N GLY A 356 3.59 -6.03 -16.39
CA GLY A 356 2.52 -5.32 -15.68
C GLY A 356 1.42 -4.83 -16.63
N TYR A 357 1.00 -3.57 -16.52
CA TYR A 357 -0.10 -2.97 -17.29
C TYR A 357 -1.42 -3.72 -17.13
N LYS A 358 -1.77 -4.04 -15.89
CA LYS A 358 -2.98 -4.82 -15.56
C LYS A 358 -3.36 -4.71 -14.10
N VAL A 359 -4.51 -5.27 -13.75
CA VAL A 359 -4.83 -5.66 -12.38
C VAL A 359 -4.71 -7.18 -12.28
N VAL A 360 -4.03 -7.66 -11.25
CA VAL A 360 -3.98 -9.08 -10.91
C VAL A 360 -4.79 -9.38 -9.65
N PHE A 361 -5.27 -10.60 -9.53
CA PHE A 361 -5.91 -11.15 -8.34
C PHE A 361 -5.00 -12.18 -7.67
N VAL A 362 -4.81 -12.04 -6.36
CA VAL A 362 -4.10 -13.01 -5.54
C VAL A 362 -5.14 -13.72 -4.66
N PRO A 363 -5.37 -15.02 -4.85
CA PRO A 363 -6.29 -15.79 -4.01
C PRO A 363 -5.75 -15.94 -2.58
N PHE A 364 -6.67 -15.91 -1.62
CA PHE A 364 -6.37 -16.09 -0.20
C PHE A 364 -7.29 -17.14 0.41
N LYS A 365 -6.76 -17.89 1.36
CA LYS A 365 -7.50 -18.80 2.22
C LYS A 365 -6.95 -18.72 3.64
N ASP A 366 -7.85 -18.64 4.61
CA ASP A 366 -7.51 -18.63 6.05
C ASP A 366 -6.43 -17.58 6.43
N GLY A 367 -6.51 -16.36 5.87
CA GLY A 367 -5.56 -15.29 6.17
C GLY A 367 -4.25 -15.32 5.38
N MET A 368 -4.05 -16.32 4.51
CA MET A 368 -2.81 -16.53 3.78
C MET A 368 -3.03 -16.58 2.27
N PRO A 369 -2.07 -16.11 1.46
CA PRO A 369 -2.10 -16.34 0.02
C PRO A 369 -2.12 -17.84 -0.28
N GLU A 370 -3.04 -18.29 -1.14
CA GLU A 370 -3.15 -19.68 -1.55
C GLU A 370 -3.53 -19.76 -3.04
N GLY A 371 -2.63 -20.30 -3.86
CA GLY A 371 -2.85 -20.46 -5.30
C GLY A 371 -1.95 -19.56 -6.14
N LYS A 372 -2.19 -19.57 -7.46
CA LYS A 372 -1.45 -18.72 -8.40
C LYS A 372 -2.12 -17.36 -8.51
N THR A 373 -1.29 -16.33 -8.68
CA THR A 373 -1.77 -15.01 -9.11
C THR A 373 -2.46 -15.13 -10.47
N GLU A 374 -3.64 -14.53 -10.61
CA GLU A 374 -4.47 -14.54 -11.81
C GLU A 374 -4.51 -13.14 -12.44
N ASP A 375 -4.47 -13.06 -13.78
CA ASP A 375 -4.77 -11.81 -14.47
C ASP A 375 -6.27 -11.50 -14.31
N PHE A 376 -6.60 -10.29 -13.86
CA PHE A 376 -7.98 -9.86 -13.65
C PHE A 376 -8.40 -8.81 -14.68
N LEU A 377 -7.75 -7.66 -14.74
CA LEU A 377 -8.08 -6.60 -15.70
C LEU A 377 -6.89 -6.34 -16.63
N THR A 378 -7.02 -6.68 -17.91
CA THR A 378 -5.94 -6.66 -18.91
C THR A 378 -6.30 -5.79 -20.12
N GLY A 379 -5.54 -5.88 -21.22
CA GLY A 379 -5.82 -5.14 -22.46
C GLY A 379 -5.29 -3.72 -22.51
N PHE A 380 -4.47 -3.31 -21.54
CA PHE A 380 -3.83 -1.99 -21.52
C PHE A 380 -2.66 -1.87 -22.51
N ILE A 381 -2.01 -2.98 -22.86
CA ILE A 381 -0.94 -3.02 -23.88
C ILE A 381 -1.57 -3.12 -25.26
N ASN A 382 -1.02 -2.38 -26.23
CA ASN A 382 -1.44 -2.53 -27.62
C ASN A 382 -0.79 -3.77 -28.23
N GLU A 383 -1.56 -4.85 -28.37
CA GLU A 383 -1.04 -6.11 -28.94
C GLU A 383 -0.55 -5.99 -30.39
N ALA A 384 -1.03 -5.00 -31.15
CA ALA A 384 -0.54 -4.75 -32.51
C ALA A 384 0.81 -4.01 -32.54
N ASP A 385 1.17 -3.32 -31.45
CA ASP A 385 2.43 -2.60 -31.30
C ASP A 385 2.78 -2.51 -29.80
N LYS A 386 3.55 -3.49 -29.33
CA LYS A 386 3.90 -3.65 -27.90
C LYS A 386 4.82 -2.56 -27.35
N SER A 387 5.22 -1.57 -28.14
CA SER A 387 5.86 -0.35 -27.66
C SER A 387 4.85 0.70 -27.15
N LYS A 388 3.55 0.46 -27.38
CA LYS A 388 2.46 1.38 -27.04
C LYS A 388 1.52 0.78 -26.00
N VAL A 389 0.97 1.66 -25.17
CA VAL A 389 -0.06 1.32 -24.19
C VAL A 389 -1.23 2.29 -24.28
N PHE A 390 -2.43 1.80 -24.03
CA PHE A 390 -3.65 2.60 -23.99
C PHE A 390 -3.83 3.30 -22.65
N GLY A 391 -3.36 2.69 -21.57
CA GLY A 391 -3.53 3.18 -20.20
C GLY A 391 -2.57 2.51 -19.22
N ARG A 392 -2.56 2.98 -17.97
CA ARG A 392 -1.71 2.45 -16.90
C ARG A 392 -2.46 2.41 -15.56
N PRO A 393 -2.82 1.22 -15.05
CA PRO A 393 -3.60 1.13 -13.83
C PRO A 393 -2.76 1.51 -12.60
N VAL A 394 -3.34 2.27 -11.66
CA VAL A 394 -2.66 2.70 -10.42
C VAL A 394 -3.38 2.17 -9.19
N CYS A 395 -4.45 2.83 -8.76
CA CYS A 395 -5.24 2.48 -7.59
C CYS A 395 -6.26 1.42 -7.97
N VAL A 396 -6.50 0.50 -7.05
CA VAL A 396 -7.61 -0.44 -7.09
C VAL A 396 -8.37 -0.31 -5.76
N THR A 397 -9.68 -0.11 -5.80
CA THR A 397 -10.50 0.00 -4.60
C THR A 397 -11.88 -0.58 -4.85
N VAL A 398 -12.53 -1.09 -3.80
CA VAL A 398 -13.90 -1.60 -3.86
C VAL A 398 -14.85 -0.54 -3.30
N ILE A 399 -15.94 -0.25 -4.02
CA ILE A 399 -16.98 0.67 -3.53
C ILE A 399 -18.19 -0.11 -2.97
N ASN A 400 -19.16 0.61 -2.40
CA ASN A 400 -20.23 0.02 -1.60
C ASN A 400 -21.15 -0.96 -2.36
N ASP A 401 -21.30 -0.81 -3.67
CA ASP A 401 -22.06 -1.76 -4.51
C ASP A 401 -21.28 -3.08 -4.77
N GLY A 402 -20.03 -3.15 -4.33
CA GLY A 402 -19.12 -4.28 -4.52
C GLY A 402 -18.41 -4.32 -5.88
N SER A 403 -18.53 -3.28 -6.69
CA SER A 403 -17.72 -3.09 -7.89
C SER A 403 -16.29 -2.66 -7.54
N LEU A 404 -15.35 -3.04 -8.42
CA LEU A 404 -13.95 -2.65 -8.32
C LEU A 404 -13.70 -1.43 -9.20
N LEU A 405 -13.16 -0.36 -8.63
CA LEU A 405 -12.67 0.80 -9.36
C LEU A 405 -11.16 0.70 -9.59
N VAL A 406 -10.72 1.12 -10.77
CA VAL A 406 -9.31 1.14 -11.17
C VAL A 406 -8.99 2.51 -11.77
N THR A 407 -8.07 3.26 -11.18
CA THR A 407 -7.59 4.50 -11.80
C THR A 407 -6.61 4.18 -12.92
N ASP A 408 -6.78 4.87 -14.04
CA ASP A 408 -5.85 4.88 -15.17
C ASP A 408 -5.33 6.29 -15.34
N ASP A 409 -4.13 6.51 -14.81
CA ASP A 409 -3.57 7.83 -14.66
C ASP A 409 -3.12 8.42 -16.00
N SER A 410 -2.85 7.56 -16.97
CA SER A 410 -2.30 7.91 -18.29
C SER A 410 -3.40 8.21 -19.30
N SER A 411 -4.59 7.63 -19.12
CA SER A 411 -5.78 7.97 -19.91
C SER A 411 -6.77 8.88 -19.19
N ASN A 412 -6.43 9.39 -18.00
CA ASN A 412 -7.28 10.29 -17.21
C ASN A 412 -8.67 9.73 -16.89
N THR A 413 -8.73 8.42 -16.65
CA THR A 413 -9.98 7.65 -16.57
C THR A 413 -10.00 6.81 -15.29
N ILE A 414 -11.21 6.56 -14.78
CA ILE A 414 -11.50 5.53 -13.78
C ILE A 414 -12.33 4.46 -14.48
N TRP A 415 -11.88 3.21 -14.39
CA TRP A 415 -12.59 2.04 -14.86
C TRP A 415 -13.39 1.42 -13.72
N GLN A 416 -14.57 0.88 -14.01
CA GLN A 416 -15.36 0.10 -13.07
C GLN A 416 -15.53 -1.32 -13.60
N VAL A 417 -15.32 -2.31 -12.73
CA VAL A 417 -15.54 -3.73 -13.00
C VAL A 417 -16.67 -4.24 -12.12
N THR A 418 -17.69 -4.80 -12.75
CA THR A 418 -18.89 -5.36 -12.08
C THR A 418 -19.04 -6.82 -12.46
N ALA A 419 -19.49 -7.66 -11.52
CA ALA A 419 -19.86 -9.04 -11.84
C ALA A 419 -21.20 -9.05 -12.60
N GLN A 420 -21.30 -9.88 -13.63
CA GLN A 420 -22.54 -10.18 -14.33
C GLN A 420 -23.26 -11.28 -13.57
N LYS A 421 -24.58 -11.10 -13.37
CA LYS A 421 -25.43 -12.07 -12.69
C LYS A 421 -25.88 -13.18 -13.61
#